data_AF-A0A212DYE3-F1
#
_entry.id   AF-A0A212DYE3-F1
#
_cell.length_a   1.000
_cell.length_b   1.000
_cell.length_c   1.000
_cell.angle_alpha   90.00
_cell.angle_beta   90.00
_cell.angle_gamma   90.00
#
_symmetry.space_group_name_H-M   'P 1'
#
loop_
_entity.id
_entity.type
_entity.pdbx_description
1 polymer ?
#
loop_
_entity_poly.entity_id
_entity_poly.type
_entity_poly.pdbx_seq_one_letter_code
_entity_poly.pdbx_strand_id
1 'polypeptide(L)'
;MKEIILPKSNSETGGKPKEDWEKIVIPESMSQTEELKLYPEILNKFGEKIKDTEADLVKVNEKIELYNEKIVDQSNKNIETIGVFSAILALLIIDVSIVKSATSFLSAILLIVSLATVLSIFAILIHILFVPSDKQRLSAKILWFPIIVLILFIILGILSEIFKWPWSYWIK
;
A
#
# COMPACT_ATOMS: atom_id res chain seq x y z
N MET A 1 2.42 28.71 51.89
CA MET A 1 2.03 27.32 51.52
C MET A 1 3.02 26.81 50.50
N LYS A 2 3.42 25.53 50.59
CA LYS A 2 4.19 24.88 49.51
C LYS A 2 3.24 24.00 48.70
N GLU A 3 3.39 24.04 47.38
CA GLU A 3 2.55 23.29 46.45
C GLU A 3 3.42 22.34 45.62
N ILE A 4 3.05 21.06 45.59
CA ILE A 4 3.69 20.05 44.75
C ILE A 4 2.67 19.65 43.69
N ILE A 5 3.03 19.78 42.42
CA ILE A 5 2.15 19.52 41.28
C ILE A 5 2.55 18.19 40.64
N LEU A 6 1.61 17.26 40.53
CA LEU A 6 1.80 15.92 39.98
C LEU A 6 0.90 15.72 38.74
N PRO A 7 1.35 15.11 37.64
CA PRO A 7 0.45 14.74 36.54
C PRO A 7 -0.49 13.59 36.94
N LYS A 8 -1.81 13.61 36.69
CA LYS A 8 -2.70 12.47 37.02
C LYS A 8 -2.36 11.21 36.21
N SER A 9 -2.53 10.02 36.81
CA SER A 9 -2.18 8.72 36.20
C SER A 9 -3.06 8.29 35.03
N ASN A 10 -4.16 8.99 34.75
CA ASN A 10 -5.18 8.54 33.78
C ASN A 10 -5.38 9.52 32.63
N SER A 11 -4.52 10.53 32.46
CA SER A 11 -4.69 11.48 31.36
C SER A 11 -4.22 10.85 30.05
N GLU A 12 -5.16 10.35 29.24
CA GLU A 12 -4.95 9.92 27.84
C GLU A 12 -4.49 11.08 26.92
N THR A 13 -4.30 12.28 27.48
CA THR A 13 -3.88 13.47 26.76
C THR A 13 -2.39 13.43 26.49
N GLY A 14 -2.04 12.88 25.33
CA GLY A 14 -0.75 13.10 24.68
C GLY A 14 -0.44 14.60 24.54
N GLY A 15 0.29 15.15 25.50
CA GLY A 15 1.00 16.43 25.36
C GLY A 15 0.20 17.72 25.62
N LYS A 16 -0.97 17.69 26.28
CA LYS A 16 -1.63 18.94 26.74
C LYS A 16 -1.37 19.18 28.23
N PRO A 17 -0.58 20.20 28.63
CA PRO A 17 -0.37 20.51 30.03
C PRO A 17 -1.43 21.54 30.49
N LYS A 18 -2.26 21.19 31.47
CA LYS A 18 -2.65 22.04 32.64
C LYS A 18 -3.91 21.59 33.37
N GLU A 19 -4.85 20.87 32.76
CA GLU A 19 -6.16 20.63 33.41
C GLU A 19 -6.19 19.39 34.33
N ASP A 20 -5.32 18.40 34.11
CA ASP A 20 -5.36 17.11 34.81
C ASP A 20 -4.23 16.89 35.83
N TRP A 21 -3.63 17.94 36.37
CA TRP A 21 -2.54 17.77 37.36
C TRP A 21 -3.11 17.75 38.79
N GLU A 22 -2.76 16.73 39.55
CA GLU A 22 -3.07 16.57 40.96
C GLU A 22 -2.17 17.48 41.81
N LYS A 23 -2.79 18.37 42.58
CA LYS A 23 -2.10 19.37 43.39
C LYS A 23 -2.06 18.91 44.85
N ILE A 24 -0.88 18.60 45.36
CA ILE A 24 -0.65 18.31 46.77
C ILE A 24 -0.29 19.63 47.46
N VAL A 25 -1.11 20.06 48.41
CA VAL A 25 -0.91 21.29 49.18
C VAL A 25 -0.32 20.94 50.54
N ILE A 26 0.84 21.50 50.86
CA ILE A 26 1.48 21.36 52.17
C ILE A 26 1.22 22.66 52.96
N PRO A 27 0.39 22.61 54.03
CA PRO A 27 0.09 23.77 54.86
C PRO A 27 1.31 24.15 55.71
N GLU A 28 1.52 25.46 55.94
CA GLU A 28 2.64 25.99 56.73
C GLU A 28 2.58 25.61 58.21
N SER A 29 1.42 25.13 58.68
CA SER A 29 1.20 24.65 60.03
C SER A 29 1.56 23.17 60.25
N MET A 30 2.01 22.46 59.20
CA MET A 30 2.39 21.05 59.28
C MET A 30 3.71 20.89 60.04
N SER A 31 3.81 19.91 60.93
CA SER A 31 5.08 19.66 61.63
C SER A 31 6.13 19.09 60.68
N GLN A 32 7.41 19.40 60.90
CA GLN A 32 8.52 18.90 60.06
C GLN A 32 8.54 17.37 59.98
N THR A 33 8.13 16.67 61.02
CA THR A 33 8.04 15.21 61.09
C THR A 33 6.90 14.62 60.26
N GLU A 34 5.81 15.37 60.06
CA GLU A 34 4.71 14.97 59.16
C GLU A 34 5.05 15.30 57.70
N GLU A 35 5.71 16.43 57.44
CA GLU A 35 6.23 16.79 56.11
C GLU A 35 7.22 15.71 55.61
N LEU A 36 8.13 15.24 56.49
CA LEU A 36 9.10 14.19 56.15
C LEU A 36 8.45 12.84 55.79
N LYS A 37 7.29 12.51 56.37
CA LYS A 37 6.55 11.27 56.08
C LYS A 37 5.84 11.31 54.73
N LEU A 38 5.54 12.50 54.21
CA LEU A 38 4.88 12.68 52.91
C LEU A 38 5.84 12.46 51.74
N TYR A 39 7.12 12.82 51.89
CA TYR A 39 8.15 12.70 50.85
C TYR A 39 8.31 11.28 50.26
N PRO A 40 8.41 10.18 51.05
CA PRO A 40 8.53 8.84 50.49
C PRO A 40 7.29 8.41 49.70
N GLU A 41 6.08 8.85 50.09
CA GLU A 41 4.85 8.55 49.35
C GLU A 41 4.83 9.28 48.00
N ILE A 42 5.27 10.54 47.96
CA ILE A 42 5.42 11.31 46.72
C ILE A 42 6.47 10.67 45.81
N LEU A 43 7.62 10.25 46.36
CA LEU A 43 8.67 9.58 45.62
C LEU A 43 8.21 8.25 45.02
N ASN A 44 7.44 7.46 45.77
CA ASN A 44 6.86 6.21 45.25
C ASN A 44 5.88 6.47 44.10
N LYS A 45 4.99 7.47 44.23
CA LYS A 45 4.07 7.86 43.15
C LYS A 45 4.81 8.34 41.89
N PHE A 46 5.94 9.02 42.05
CA PHE A 46 6.80 9.38 40.92
C PHE A 46 7.48 8.15 40.30
N GLY A 47 7.99 7.22 41.11
CA GLY A 47 8.62 5.99 40.65
C GLY A 47 7.67 5.12 39.83
N GLU A 48 6.42 4.96 40.27
CA GLU A 48 5.39 4.22 39.53
C GLU A 48 5.10 4.88 38.18
N LYS A 49 4.96 6.21 38.13
CA LYS A 49 4.70 6.93 36.88
C LYS A 49 5.85 6.85 35.88
N ILE A 50 7.10 6.89 36.37
CA ILE A 50 8.27 6.71 35.51
C ILE A 50 8.21 5.33 34.86
N LYS A 51 7.87 4.29 35.63
CA LYS A 51 7.74 2.93 35.15
C LYS A 51 6.61 2.77 34.13
N ASP A 52 5.45 3.39 34.37
CA ASP A 52 4.33 3.38 33.43
C ASP A 52 4.68 4.09 32.12
N THR A 53 5.34 5.25 32.22
CA THR A 53 5.81 6.01 31.05
C THR A 53 6.84 5.21 30.24
N GLU A 54 7.75 4.51 30.91
CA GLU A 54 8.73 3.63 30.27
C GLU A 54 8.05 2.47 29.54
N ALA A 55 7.04 1.84 30.16
CA ALA A 55 6.26 0.78 29.53
C ALA A 55 5.49 1.29 28.29
N ASP A 56 4.94 2.49 28.34
CA ASP A 56 4.24 3.09 27.20
C ASP A 56 5.20 3.51 26.08
N LEU A 57 6.40 4.00 26.42
CA LEU A 57 7.46 4.26 25.43
C LEU A 57 7.86 2.99 24.68
N VAL A 58 7.99 1.85 25.37
CA VAL A 58 8.29 0.56 24.74
C VAL A 58 7.18 0.18 23.74
N LYS A 59 5.90 0.25 24.15
CA LYS A 59 4.77 -0.04 23.25
C LYS A 59 4.72 0.90 22.04
N VAL A 60 5.06 2.17 22.22
CA VAL A 60 5.10 3.14 21.12
C VAL A 60 6.23 2.79 20.16
N ASN A 61 7.41 2.43 20.65
CA ASN A 61 8.52 2.00 19.81
C ASN A 61 8.19 0.74 19.00
N GLU A 62 7.57 -0.26 19.62
CA GLU A 62 7.11 -1.47 18.91
C GLU A 62 6.10 -1.13 17.81
N LYS A 63 5.16 -0.21 18.08
CA LYS A 63 4.21 0.26 17.04
C LYS A 63 4.92 1.01 15.91
N ILE A 64 5.90 1.85 16.22
CA ILE A 64 6.68 2.57 15.22
C ILE A 64 7.43 1.58 14.32
N GLU A 65 8.03 0.54 14.90
CA GLU A 65 8.72 -0.50 14.14
C GLU A 65 7.77 -1.26 13.20
N LEU A 66 6.61 -1.69 13.70
CA LEU A 66 5.54 -2.30 12.89
C LEU A 66 5.05 -1.38 11.75
N TYR A 67 4.92 -0.08 12.01
CA TYR A 67 4.54 0.86 10.96
C TYR A 67 5.64 1.06 9.92
N ASN A 68 6.90 1.12 10.35
CA ASN A 68 8.04 1.20 9.43
C ASN A 68 8.10 -0.02 8.52
N GLU A 69 7.91 -1.23 9.06
CA GLU A 69 7.88 -2.46 8.28
C GLU A 69 6.77 -2.42 7.21
N LYS A 70 5.56 -2.00 7.60
CA LYS A 70 4.43 -1.84 6.66
C LYS A 70 4.69 -0.80 5.58
N ILE A 71 5.34 0.32 5.93
CA ILE A 71 5.70 1.37 4.97
C ILE A 71 6.71 0.83 3.95
N VAL A 72 7.72 0.08 4.40
CA VAL A 72 8.72 -0.53 3.52
C VAL A 72 8.07 -1.56 2.58
N ASP A 73 7.21 -2.45 3.10
CA ASP A 73 6.48 -3.42 2.28
C ASP A 73 5.58 -2.73 1.22
N GLN A 74 4.83 -1.70 1.62
CA GLN A 74 4.03 -0.91 0.69
C GLN A 74 4.87 -0.16 -0.35
N SER A 75 6.01 0.40 0.06
CA SER A 75 6.93 1.08 -0.85
C SER A 75 7.45 0.13 -1.92
N ASN A 76 7.87 -1.07 -1.54
CA ASN A 76 8.34 -2.08 -2.48
C ASN A 76 7.26 -2.49 -3.50
N LYS A 77 6.02 -2.73 -3.03
CA LYS A 77 4.88 -3.02 -3.91
C LYS A 77 4.58 -1.88 -4.87
N ASN A 78 4.69 -0.63 -4.40
CA ASN A 78 4.51 0.55 -5.25
C ASN A 78 5.62 0.67 -6.31
N ILE A 79 6.88 0.39 -5.96
CA ILE A 79 7.99 0.38 -6.91
C ILE A 79 7.75 -0.67 -8.00
N GLU A 80 7.36 -1.88 -7.61
CA GLU A 80 7.07 -2.96 -8.56
C GLU A 80 5.92 -2.58 -9.49
N THR A 81 4.86 -1.99 -8.93
CA THR A 81 3.73 -1.45 -9.68
C THR A 81 4.16 -0.41 -10.72
N ILE A 82 4.95 0.58 -10.30
CA ILE A 82 5.44 1.63 -11.20
C ILE A 82 6.33 1.02 -12.29
N GLY A 83 7.16 0.04 -11.96
CA GLY A 83 7.97 -0.71 -12.92
C GLY A 83 7.11 -1.40 -13.98
N VAL A 84 6.04 -2.07 -13.58
CA VAL A 84 5.08 -2.70 -14.50
C VAL A 84 4.40 -1.65 -15.39
N PHE A 85 3.92 -0.54 -14.83
CA PHE A 85 3.31 0.54 -15.63
C PHE A 85 4.29 1.20 -16.60
N SER A 86 5.55 1.38 -16.19
CA SER A 86 6.60 1.92 -17.06
C SER A 86 6.89 0.99 -18.23
N ALA A 87 6.98 -0.32 -17.98
CA ALA A 87 7.14 -1.33 -19.03
C ALA A 87 5.96 -1.33 -20.01
N ILE A 88 4.72 -1.22 -19.50
CA ILE A 88 3.51 -1.09 -20.34
C ILE A 88 3.62 0.13 -21.26
N LEU A 89 3.92 1.29 -20.70
CA LEU A 89 4.02 2.53 -21.48
C LEU A 89 5.13 2.46 -22.53
N ALA A 90 6.30 1.92 -22.18
CA ALA A 90 7.40 1.74 -23.13
C ALA A 90 6.98 0.84 -24.31
N LEU A 91 6.33 -0.28 -24.01
CA LEU A 91 5.89 -1.23 -25.03
C LEU A 91 4.79 -0.66 -25.93
N LEU A 92 3.83 0.07 -25.35
CA LEU A 92 2.82 0.82 -26.11
C LEU A 92 3.44 1.88 -27.03
N ILE A 93 4.45 2.62 -26.55
CA ILE A 93 5.13 3.65 -27.36
C ILE A 93 5.88 3.01 -28.54
N ILE A 94 6.55 1.87 -28.31
CA ILE A 94 7.23 1.11 -29.35
C ILE A 94 6.20 0.63 -30.38
N ASP A 95 5.11 -0.01 -29.94
CA ASP A 95 4.07 -0.51 -30.83
C ASP A 95 3.42 0.61 -31.65
N VAL A 96 3.07 1.75 -31.04
CA VAL A 96 2.52 2.93 -31.75
C VAL A 96 3.50 3.48 -32.79
N SER A 97 4.80 3.44 -32.50
CA SER A 97 5.83 3.85 -33.45
C SER A 97 5.92 2.88 -34.63
N ILE A 98 5.74 1.57 -34.39
CA ILE A 98 5.65 0.55 -35.43
C ILE A 98 4.36 0.72 -36.25
N VAL A 99 3.21 1.07 -35.64
CA VAL A 99 1.92 1.30 -36.34
C VAL A 99 2.09 2.35 -37.42
N LYS A 100 2.74 3.46 -37.10
CA LYS A 100 2.95 4.56 -38.06
C LYS A 100 3.81 4.14 -39.25
N SER A 101 4.61 3.09 -39.11
CA SER A 101 5.46 2.54 -40.16
C SER A 101 4.84 1.35 -40.91
N ALA A 102 3.74 0.78 -40.41
CA ALA A 102 3.09 -0.38 -40.98
C ALA A 102 2.28 0.01 -42.24
N THR A 103 2.83 -0.27 -43.42
CA THR A 103 2.20 0.03 -44.71
C THR A 103 1.37 -1.14 -45.27
N SER A 104 1.50 -2.34 -44.71
CA SER A 104 0.84 -3.54 -45.20
C SER A 104 -0.26 -4.04 -44.24
N PHE A 105 -1.31 -4.63 -44.82
CA PHE A 105 -2.43 -5.21 -44.06
C PHE A 105 -1.98 -6.31 -43.08
N LEU A 106 -1.02 -7.14 -43.51
CA LEU A 106 -0.43 -8.18 -42.66
C LEU A 106 0.32 -7.58 -41.46
N SER A 107 1.08 -6.49 -41.69
CA SER A 107 1.76 -5.76 -40.61
C SER A 107 0.77 -5.18 -39.61
N ALA A 108 -0.37 -4.66 -40.07
CA ALA A 108 -1.42 -4.14 -39.18
C ALA A 108 -2.06 -5.24 -38.32
N ILE A 109 -2.34 -6.43 -38.89
CA ILE A 109 -2.87 -7.58 -38.14
C ILE A 109 -1.86 -8.08 -37.11
N LEU A 110 -0.59 -8.28 -37.52
CA LEU A 110 0.48 -8.71 -36.61
C LEU A 110 0.64 -7.75 -35.44
N LEU A 111 0.45 -6.45 -35.68
CA LEU A 111 0.53 -5.43 -34.66
C LEU A 111 -0.65 -5.48 -33.69
N ILE A 112 -1.89 -5.58 -34.19
CA ILE A 112 -3.08 -5.74 -33.33
C ILE A 112 -2.93 -6.97 -32.44
N VAL A 113 -2.43 -8.08 -32.99
CA VAL A 113 -2.15 -9.29 -32.23
C VAL A 113 -1.07 -9.02 -31.19
N SER A 114 0.09 -8.44 -31.57
CA SER A 114 1.19 -8.08 -30.65
C SER A 114 0.69 -7.27 -29.45
N LEU A 115 -0.01 -6.17 -29.72
CA LEU A 115 -0.57 -5.27 -28.70
C LEU A 115 -1.55 -6.00 -27.77
N ALA A 116 -2.41 -6.86 -28.32
CA ALA A 116 -3.33 -7.67 -27.54
C ALA A 116 -2.61 -8.70 -26.65
N THR A 117 -1.55 -9.36 -27.15
CA THR A 117 -0.70 -10.26 -26.35
C THR A 117 -0.07 -9.52 -25.18
N VAL A 118 0.49 -8.33 -25.44
CA VAL A 118 1.17 -7.53 -24.44
C VAL A 118 0.19 -7.12 -23.34
N LEU A 119 -0.96 -6.56 -23.72
CA LEU A 119 -2.02 -6.19 -22.77
C LEU A 119 -2.53 -7.40 -21.98
N SER A 120 -2.63 -8.57 -22.61
CA SER A 120 -2.99 -9.83 -21.97
C SER A 120 -1.98 -10.24 -20.88
N ILE A 121 -0.68 -10.26 -21.22
CA ILE A 121 0.38 -10.61 -20.27
C ILE A 121 0.36 -9.64 -19.07
N PHE A 122 0.16 -8.34 -19.33
CA PHE A 122 0.10 -7.35 -18.26
C PHE A 122 -1.15 -7.48 -17.37
N ALA A 123 -2.31 -7.78 -17.94
CA ALA A 123 -3.51 -8.06 -17.14
C ALA A 123 -3.30 -9.25 -16.18
N ILE A 124 -2.58 -10.28 -16.64
CA ILE A 124 -2.17 -11.43 -15.83
C ILE A 124 -1.18 -11.01 -14.75
N LEU A 125 -0.17 -10.22 -15.10
CA LEU A 125 0.87 -9.77 -14.16
C LEU A 125 0.28 -8.92 -13.04
N ILE A 126 -0.57 -7.95 -13.38
CA ILE A 126 -1.32 -7.13 -12.41
C ILE A 126 -2.17 -8.03 -11.53
N HIS A 127 -2.86 -9.01 -12.10
CA HIS A 127 -3.64 -9.92 -11.29
C HIS A 127 -2.76 -10.70 -10.28
N ILE A 128 -1.60 -11.21 -10.70
CA ILE A 128 -0.69 -11.96 -9.82
C ILE A 128 -0.14 -11.06 -8.70
N LEU A 129 0.19 -9.80 -9.03
CA LEU A 129 0.76 -8.83 -8.08
C LEU A 129 -0.24 -8.30 -7.06
N PHE A 130 -1.49 -8.07 -7.48
CA PHE A 130 -2.47 -7.34 -6.68
C PHE A 130 -3.54 -8.20 -6.00
N VAL A 131 -3.68 -9.48 -6.35
CA VAL A 131 -4.68 -10.35 -5.70
C VAL A 131 -4.06 -11.11 -4.52
N PRO A 132 -4.53 -10.88 -3.28
CA PRO A 132 -4.04 -11.60 -2.11
C PRO A 132 -4.36 -13.09 -2.21
N SER A 133 -3.43 -13.94 -1.76
CA SER A 133 -3.44 -15.41 -1.93
C SER A 133 -4.75 -16.10 -1.55
N ASP A 134 -5.51 -15.56 -0.59
CA ASP A 134 -6.80 -16.14 -0.16
C ASP A 134 -7.92 -16.09 -1.21
N LYS A 135 -7.83 -15.24 -2.24
CA LYS A 135 -8.88 -15.09 -3.28
C LYS A 135 -8.50 -15.68 -4.64
N GLN A 136 -7.38 -16.41 -4.75
CA GLN A 136 -6.87 -16.95 -6.01
C GLN A 136 -7.82 -17.93 -6.74
N ARG A 137 -8.76 -18.57 -6.04
CA ARG A 137 -9.65 -19.59 -6.65
C ARG A 137 -10.73 -19.01 -7.57
N LEU A 138 -11.22 -17.79 -7.29
CA LEU A 138 -12.18 -17.08 -8.17
C LEU A 138 -11.48 -16.43 -9.38
N SER A 139 -10.21 -16.10 -9.20
CA SER A 139 -9.32 -15.46 -10.17
C SER A 139 -8.99 -16.33 -11.39
N ALA A 140 -8.88 -17.64 -11.18
CA ALA A 140 -8.45 -18.56 -12.24
C ALA A 140 -9.33 -18.50 -13.50
N LYS A 141 -10.62 -18.12 -13.40
CA LYS A 141 -11.49 -17.92 -14.57
C LYS A 141 -11.22 -16.62 -15.33
N ILE A 142 -10.84 -15.55 -14.63
CA ILE A 142 -10.55 -14.24 -15.22
C ILE A 142 -9.23 -14.25 -15.99
N LEU A 143 -8.30 -15.13 -15.61
CA LEU A 143 -7.04 -15.39 -16.30
C LEU A 143 -7.20 -15.93 -17.74
N TRP A 144 -8.31 -16.62 -18.05
CA TRP A 144 -8.56 -17.13 -19.41
C TRP A 144 -9.16 -16.09 -20.34
N PHE A 145 -9.79 -15.04 -19.80
CA PHE A 145 -10.44 -14.01 -20.60
C PHE A 145 -9.51 -13.38 -21.65
N PRO A 146 -8.28 -12.95 -21.31
CA PRO A 146 -7.43 -12.32 -22.31
C PRO A 146 -6.86 -13.32 -23.34
N ILE A 147 -6.73 -14.61 -22.98
CA ILE A 147 -6.39 -15.69 -23.92
C ILE A 147 -7.51 -15.90 -24.95
N ILE A 148 -8.77 -15.90 -24.49
CA ILE A 148 -9.93 -16.03 -25.38
C ILE A 148 -10.02 -14.84 -26.35
N VAL A 149 -9.79 -13.63 -25.87
CA VAL A 149 -9.76 -12.42 -26.70
C VAL A 149 -8.64 -12.50 -27.75
N LEU A 150 -7.47 -13.02 -27.39
CA LEU A 150 -6.35 -13.19 -28.32
C LEU A 150 -6.69 -14.18 -29.45
N ILE A 151 -7.27 -15.33 -29.11
CA ILE A 151 -7.72 -16.33 -30.09
C ILE A 151 -8.76 -15.73 -31.03
N LEU A 152 -9.69 -14.93 -30.52
CA LEU A 152 -10.70 -14.24 -31.33
C LEU A 152 -10.07 -13.31 -32.37
N PHE A 153 -9.07 -12.50 -31.99
CA PHE A 153 -8.38 -11.60 -32.91
C PHE A 153 -7.60 -12.35 -34.00
N ILE A 154 -6.97 -13.48 -33.66
CA ILE A 154 -6.29 -14.33 -34.64
C ILE A 154 -7.28 -14.89 -35.67
N ILE A 155 -8.43 -15.39 -35.21
CA ILE A 155 -9.49 -15.93 -36.09
C ILE A 155 -10.03 -14.83 -37.02
N LEU A 156 -10.30 -13.63 -36.49
CA LEU A 156 -10.74 -12.48 -37.29
C LEU A 156 -9.71 -12.07 -38.35
N GLY A 157 -8.43 -12.06 -38.00
CA GLY A 157 -7.35 -11.78 -38.95
C GLY A 157 -7.30 -12.78 -40.09
N ILE A 158 -7.34 -14.08 -39.77
CA ILE A 158 -7.34 -15.18 -40.75
C ILE A 158 -8.59 -15.13 -41.65
N LEU A 159 -9.78 -14.92 -41.07
CA LEU A 159 -11.03 -14.80 -41.84
C LEU A 159 -10.98 -13.63 -42.82
N SER A 160 -10.42 -12.48 -42.39
CA SER A 160 -10.33 -11.30 -43.25
C SER A 160 -9.46 -11.52 -44.50
N GLU A 161 -8.41 -12.34 -44.39
CA GLU A 161 -7.51 -12.65 -45.50
C GLU A 161 -8.11 -13.73 -46.42
N ILE A 162 -8.75 -14.75 -45.84
CA ILE A 162 -9.48 -15.78 -46.60
C ILE A 162 -10.64 -15.16 -47.38
N PHE A 163 -11.33 -14.17 -46.83
CA PHE A 163 -12.47 -13.49 -47.47
C PHE A 163 -12.06 -12.51 -48.58
N LYS A 164 -10.79 -12.05 -48.61
CA LYS A 164 -10.24 -11.30 -49.76
C LYS A 164 -9.92 -12.19 -50.96
N TRP A 165 -9.63 -13.47 -50.72
CA TRP A 165 -9.22 -14.44 -51.74
C TRP A 165 -10.27 -14.81 -52.82
N PRO A 166 -11.60 -14.83 -52.58
CA PRO A 166 -12.56 -15.21 -53.61
C PRO A 166 -12.86 -14.10 -54.61
N TRP A 167 -12.64 -12.82 -54.26
CA TRP A 167 -13.00 -11.69 -55.13
C TRP A 167 -11.96 -11.36 -56.20
N SER A 168 -10.70 -11.79 -56.05
CA SER A 168 -9.69 -11.58 -57.09
C SER A 168 -9.81 -12.52 -58.30
N TYR A 169 -10.61 -13.60 -58.17
CA TYR A 169 -10.83 -14.58 -59.25
C TYR A 169 -12.03 -14.26 -60.15
N TRP A 170 -12.91 -13.33 -59.76
CA TRP A 170 -14.10 -12.95 -60.53
C TRP A 170 -13.95 -11.65 -61.32
N ILE A 171 -12.78 -11.00 -61.23
CA ILE A 171 -12.43 -9.80 -62.00
C ILE A 171 -11.19 -10.14 -62.84
N LYS A 172 -11.39 -10.98 -63.86
CA LYS A 172 -10.49 -11.12 -65.00
C LYS A 172 -11.29 -11.46 -66.24
#